data_AF-A0AAE7TM28-F1
#
_entry.id   AF-A0AAE7TM28-F1
#
_cell.length_a   1.000
_cell.length_b   1.000
_cell.length_c   1.000
_cell.angle_alpha   90.00
_cell.angle_beta   90.00
_cell.angle_gamma   90.00
#
_symmetry.space_group_name_H-M   'P 1'
#
loop_
_entity.id
_entity.type
_entity.pdbx_description
1 polymer ?
#
loop_
_entity_poly.entity_id
_entity_poly.type
_entity_poly.pdbx_seq_one_letter_code
_entity_poly.pdbx_strand_id
1 'polypeptide(L)' 'MLACTLVPTAAAAAPSAEVARKCMHYSYIAYPYQRPGSVRMSGDRQAFFRNCMDKEGNIPAPETPSSSAQRQS' A
#
# COMPACT_ATOMS: atom_id res chain seq x y z
N MET A 1 34.22 -24.56 -20.95
CA MET A 1 33.64 -24.32 -19.62
C MET A 1 33.08 -22.91 -19.60
N LEU A 2 31.75 -22.76 -19.55
CA LEU A 2 31.11 -21.45 -19.44
C LEU A 2 30.83 -21.19 -17.95
N ALA A 3 31.62 -20.32 -17.33
CA ALA A 3 31.37 -19.86 -15.97
C ALA A 3 30.25 -18.82 -16.00
N CYS A 4 29.05 -19.23 -15.58
CA CYS A 4 27.93 -18.33 -15.35
C CYS A 4 28.19 -17.61 -14.02
N THR A 5 28.93 -16.50 -14.05
CA THR A 5 29.09 -15.61 -12.91
C THR A 5 27.72 -14.99 -12.60
N LEU A 6 26.98 -15.60 -11.68
CA LEU A 6 25.83 -14.98 -11.02
C LEU A 6 26.37 -13.74 -10.28
N VAL A 7 26.31 -12.60 -10.96
CA VAL A 7 26.40 -11.30 -10.28
C VAL A 7 25.23 -11.30 -9.29
N PRO A 8 25.47 -11.18 -7.97
CA PRO A 8 24.39 -10.97 -7.04
C PRO A 8 23.75 -9.63 -7.45
N THR A 9 22.61 -9.71 -8.13
CA THR A 9 21.75 -8.56 -8.33
C THR A 9 21.49 -8.04 -6.93
N ALA A 10 22.10 -6.91 -6.60
CA ALA A 10 21.83 -6.19 -5.37
C ALA A 10 20.31 -6.22 -5.21
N ALA A 11 19.83 -6.87 -4.15
CA ALA A 11 18.43 -6.82 -3.79
C ALA A 11 18.16 -5.34 -3.62
N ALA A 12 17.61 -4.71 -4.67
CA ALA A 12 17.04 -3.40 -4.59
C ALA A 12 16.13 -3.49 -3.38
N ALA A 13 16.48 -2.75 -2.32
CA ALA A 13 15.80 -2.80 -1.05
C ALA A 13 14.35 -2.47 -1.34
N ALA A 14 13.56 -3.51 -1.61
CA ALA A 14 12.14 -3.39 -1.74
C ALA A 14 11.71 -2.72 -0.44
N PRO A 15 10.84 -1.69 -0.49
CA PRO A 15 10.32 -1.07 0.72
C PRO A 15 10.01 -2.19 1.70
N SER A 16 10.66 -2.13 2.87
CA SER A 16 10.84 -3.31 3.72
C SER A 16 9.47 -3.96 3.95
N ALA A 17 9.38 -5.29 3.98
CA ALA A 17 8.09 -5.97 4.06
C ALA A 17 7.23 -5.45 5.25
N GLU A 18 7.85 -4.87 6.28
CA GLU A 18 7.22 -4.08 7.34
C GLU A 18 6.45 -2.85 6.83
N VAL A 19 7.06 -2.01 5.98
CA VAL A 19 6.43 -0.83 5.37
C VAL A 19 5.22 -1.23 4.54
N ALA A 20 5.38 -2.24 3.68
CA ALA A 20 4.27 -2.72 2.85
C ALA A 20 3.10 -3.22 3.70
N ARG A 21 3.37 -3.96 4.79
CA ARG A 21 2.36 -4.40 5.75
C ARG A 21 1.67 -3.23 6.44
N LYS A 22 2.42 -2.23 6.91
CA LYS A 22 1.89 -1.01 7.54
C LYS A 22 0.97 -0.24 6.57
N CYS A 23 1.44 -0.02 5.35
CA CYS A 23 0.68 0.68 4.32
C CYS A 23 -0.59 -0.05 3.90
N MET A 24 -0.52 -1.38 3.77
CA MET A 24 -1.70 -2.20 3.53
C MET A 24 -2.71 -2.07 4.67
N HIS A 25 -2.26 -2.16 5.93
CA HIS A 25 -3.13 -2.02 7.09
C HIS A 25 -3.82 -0.66 7.13
N TYR A 26 -3.06 0.43 6.96
CA TYR A 26 -3.61 1.79 6.94
C TYR A 26 -4.59 1.99 5.77
N SER A 27 -4.30 1.43 4.59
CA SER A 27 -5.23 1.49 3.45
C SER A 27 -6.58 0.83 3.74
N TYR A 28 -6.61 -0.24 4.55
CA TYR A 28 -7.86 -0.90 4.95
C TYR A 28 -8.62 -0.14 6.03
N ILE A 29 -7.91 0.61 6.89
CA ILE A 29 -8.55 1.49 7.88
C ILE A 29 -9.18 2.70 7.18
N ALA A 30 -8.43 3.35 6.28
CA ALA A 30 -8.91 4.52 5.55
C ALA A 30 -10.05 4.19 4.56
N TYR A 31 -9.99 3.02 3.90
CA TYR A 31 -10.94 2.61 2.87
C TYR A 31 -11.52 1.21 3.11
N PRO A 32 -12.31 1.01 4.19
CA PRO A 32 -12.77 -0.31 4.61
C PRO A 32 -13.72 -0.97 3.60
N TYR A 33 -14.47 -0.18 2.84
CA TYR A 33 -15.44 -0.66 1.84
C TYR A 33 -14.87 -0.75 0.42
N GLN A 34 -13.66 -0.21 0.18
CA GLN A 34 -13.00 -0.25 -1.13
C GLN A 34 -11.98 -1.39 -1.24
N ARG A 35 -12.34 -2.59 -0.79
CA ARG A 35 -11.48 -3.75 -0.94
C ARG A 35 -11.31 -4.13 -2.42
N PRO A 36 -10.20 -4.78 -2.80
CA PRO A 36 -10.07 -5.34 -4.13
C PRO A 36 -11.27 -6.24 -4.46
N GLY A 37 -11.99 -5.92 -5.53
CA GLY A 37 -13.18 -6.66 -5.98
C GLY A 37 -14.52 -6.21 -5.37
N SER A 38 -14.55 -5.32 -4.37
CA SER A 38 -15.83 -4.85 -3.79
C SER A 38 -16.43 -3.63 -4.49
N VAL A 39 -15.65 -2.88 -5.27
CA VAL A 39 -16.12 -1.67 -5.97
C VAL A 39 -15.45 -1.58 -7.34
N ARG A 40 -16.20 -1.12 -8.35
CA ARG A 40 -15.59 -0.74 -9.64
C ARG A 40 -14.73 0.49 -9.38
N MET A 41 -13.43 0.40 -9.62
CA MET A 41 -12.44 1.48 -9.43
C MET A 41 -12.08 1.80 -7.97
N SER A 42 -11.56 0.84 -7.18
CA SER A 42 -10.85 1.15 -5.92
C SER A 42 -9.50 1.86 -6.17
N GLY A 43 -9.52 2.98 -6.88
CA GLY A 43 -8.35 3.79 -7.24
C GLY A 43 -7.80 4.52 -6.02
N ASP A 44 -8.65 5.06 -5.15
CA ASP A 44 -8.24 5.81 -3.97
C ASP A 44 -7.45 4.95 -2.98
N ARG A 45 -7.93 3.73 -2.69
CA ARG A 45 -7.18 2.79 -1.85
C ARG A 45 -5.80 2.47 -2.43
N GLN A 46 -5.71 2.26 -3.75
CA GLN A 46 -4.42 1.99 -4.41
C GLN A 46 -3.50 3.22 -4.39
N ALA A 47 -4.05 4.41 -4.59
CA ALA A 47 -3.32 5.68 -4.52
C ALA A 47 -2.78 5.93 -3.11
N PHE A 48 -3.59 5.69 -2.08
CA PHE A 48 -3.16 5.78 -0.68
C PHE A 48 -2.03 4.80 -0.37
N PHE A 49 -2.17 3.54 -0.79
CA PHE A 49 -1.12 2.54 -0.60
C PHE A 49 0.19 2.96 -1.27
N ARG A 50 0.15 3.44 -2.52
CA ARG A 50 1.33 3.95 -3.23
C ARG A 50 1.94 5.13 -2.49
N ASN A 51 1.15 6.12 -2.10
CA ASN A 51 1.64 7.29 -1.35
C ASN A 51 2.29 6.90 -0.02
N CYS A 52 1.73 5.93 0.68
CA CYS A 52 2.32 5.40 1.90
C CYS A 52 3.67 4.73 1.64
N MET A 53 3.79 3.96 0.56
CA MET A 53 5.02 3.29 0.16
C MET A 53 6.10 4.28 -0.27
N ASP A 54 5.73 5.33 -1.03
CA ASP A 54 6.62 6.44 -1.41
C ASP A 54 7.16 7.21 -0.20
N LYS A 55 6.41 7.23 0.91
CA LYS A 55 6.81 7.85 2.18
C LYS A 55 7.44 6.87 3.16
N GLU A 56 7.75 5.65 2.73
CA GLU A 56 8.33 4.59 3.57
C GLU A 56 7.50 4.30 4.84
N GLY A 57 6.18 4.45 4.76
CA GLY A 57 5.27 4.27 5.90
C GLY A 57 5.30 5.42 6.90
N ASN A 58 5.96 6.54 6.60
CA ASN A 58 5.93 7.79 7.37
C ASN A 58 4.70 8.64 7.03
N ILE A 59 3.52 8.03 7.19
CA ILE A 59 2.23 8.71 7.09
C ILE A 59 1.50 8.62 8.43
N PRO A 60 0.67 9.63 8.77
CA PRO A 60 -0.16 9.57 9.97
C PRO A 60 -1.09 8.35 9.91
N ALA A 61 -1.38 7.78 11.08
CA ALA A 61 -2.37 6.72 11.19
C ALA A 61 -3.73 7.26 10.71
N PRO A 62 -4.36 6.61 9.72
CA PRO A 62 -5.65 7.05 9.24
C PRO A 62 -6.70 6.86 10.34
N GLU A 63 -7.51 7.89 10.54
CA GLU A 63 -8.69 7.76 11.39
C GLU A 63 -9.65 6.80 10.70
N THR A 64 -10.26 5.89 11.46
CA THR A 64 -11.38 5.09 10.94
C THR A 64 -12.43 6.06 10.39
N PRO A 65 -12.86 5.94 9.12
CA PRO A 65 -13.86 6.82 8.58
C PRO A 65 -15.13 6.63 9.41
N SER A 66 -15.39 7.59 10.29
CA SER A 66 -16.70 7.73 10.91
C SER A 66 -17.68 7.84 9.75
N SER A 67 -18.76 7.07 9.81
CA SER A 67 -19.72 6.76 8.73
C SER A 67 -20.26 7.95 7.90
N SER A 68 -19.93 9.19 8.26
CA SER A 68 -20.29 10.44 7.60
C SER A 68 -19.53 10.75 6.30
N ALA A 69 -18.31 10.24 6.08
CA ALA A 69 -17.58 10.48 4.82
C ALA A 69 -18.09 9.63 3.63
N GLN A 70 -18.90 8.60 3.91
CA GLN A 70 -19.43 7.68 2.89
C GLN A 70 -20.78 8.13 2.29
N ARG A 71 -21.32 9.27 2.73
CA ARG A 71 -22.64 9.79 2.32
C ARG A 71 -22.58 10.89 1.25
N GLN A 72 -21.50 10.95 0.47
CA GLN A 72 -21.37 11.88 -0.67
C GLN A 72 -21.00 11.12 -1.95
N SER A 73 -21.88 10.21 -2.38
CA SER A 73 -22.05 9.81 -3.79
C SER A 73 -23.46 9.27 -3.98
#